data_AF-A0A525IQD5-F1
#
_entry.id   AF-A0A525IQD5-F1
#
_cell.length_a   1.000
_cell.length_b   1.000
_cell.length_c   1.000
_cell.angle_alpha   90.00
_cell.angle_beta   90.00
_cell.angle_gamma   90.00
#
_symmetry.space_group_name_H-M   'P 1'
#
loop_
_entity.id
_entity.type
_entity.pdbx_description
1 polymer ?
#
loop_
_entity_poly.entity_id
_entity_poly.type
_entity_poly.pdbx_seq_one_letter_code
_entity_poly.pdbx_strand_id
1 'polypeptide(L)' 'MEPRDQQIYEEAAALWREIFGEPPPLRADGPMLLEMILRRAGPPPYERLHSPHLRPSTIAGPAQPTSGPRLS' A
#
# COMPACT_ATOMS: atom_id res chain seq x y z
N MET A 1 20.09 -18.20 2.19
CA MET A 1 18.88 -17.40 1.95
C MET A 1 17.80 -18.02 2.81
N GLU A 2 17.18 -17.27 3.70
CA GLU A 2 16.17 -17.82 4.61
C GLU A 2 14.92 -18.26 3.82
N PRO A 3 14.21 -19.33 4.22
CA PRO A 3 13.01 -19.80 3.53
C PRO A 3 11.96 -18.70 3.28
N ARG A 4 11.84 -17.77 4.23
CA ARG A 4 10.97 -16.60 4.12
C ARG A 4 11.39 -15.65 2.99
N ASP A 5 12.70 -15.38 2.85
CA ASP A 5 13.20 -14.44 1.84
C ASP A 5 13.02 -15.01 0.43
N GLN A 6 13.18 -16.33 0.29
CA GLN A 6 12.88 -17.04 -0.95
C GLN A 6 11.39 -16.93 -1.32
N GLN A 7 10.50 -17.14 -0.35
CA GLN A 7 9.06 -17.02 -0.55
C GLN A 7 8.67 -15.60 -0.99
N ILE A 8 9.21 -14.57 -0.33
CA ILE A 8 8.96 -13.17 -0.70
C ILE A 8 9.46 -12.88 -2.12
N TYR A 9 10.63 -13.39 -2.50
CA TYR A 9 11.14 -13.24 -3.86
C TYR A 9 10.22 -13.89 -4.89
N GLU A 10 9.74 -15.10 -4.66
CA GLU A 10 8.85 -15.82 -5.58
C GLU A 10 7.51 -15.09 -5.77
N GLU A 11 6.90 -14.62 -4.69
CA GLU A 11 5.67 -13.84 -4.72
C GLU A 11 5.87 -12.50 -5.45
N ALA A 12 6.93 -11.75 -5.12
CA ALA A 12 7.25 -10.49 -5.77
C ALA A 12 7.56 -10.68 -7.27
N ALA A 13 8.23 -11.76 -7.64
CA ALA A 13 8.53 -12.12 -9.02
C ALA A 13 7.26 -12.51 -9.81
N ALA A 14 6.32 -13.21 -9.18
CA ALA A 14 5.02 -13.51 -9.77
C ALA A 14 4.21 -12.23 -10.01
N LEU A 15 4.16 -11.35 -9.01
CA LEU A 15 3.49 -10.05 -9.10
C LEU A 15 4.08 -9.16 -10.20
N TRP A 16 5.41 -9.12 -10.33
CA TRP A 16 6.08 -8.38 -11.40
C TRP A 16 5.62 -8.85 -12.79
N ARG A 17 5.57 -10.17 -13.02
CA ARG A 17 5.13 -10.74 -14.30
C ARG A 17 3.67 -10.42 -14.61
N GLU A 18 2.81 -10.42 -13.59
CA GLU A 18 1.40 -10.08 -13.75
C GLU A 18 1.20 -8.61 -14.14
N ILE A 19 1.92 -7.69 -13.48
CA ILE A 19 1.77 -6.25 -13.72
C ILE A 19 2.44 -5.80 -15.02
N PHE A 20 3.65 -6.32 -15.32
CA PHE A 20 4.48 -5.80 -16.41
C PHE A 20 4.59 -6.73 -17.63
N GLY A 21 4.20 -8.01 -17.52
CA GLY A 21 4.31 -8.98 -18.61
C GLY A 21 5.76 -9.35 -19.00
N GLU A 22 6.75 -8.90 -18.24
CA GLU A 22 8.18 -9.09 -18.49
C GLU A 22 8.84 -9.87 -17.32
N PRO A 23 9.99 -10.53 -17.52
CA PRO A 23 10.70 -11.17 -16.41
C PRO A 23 11.19 -10.14 -15.37
N PRO A 24 11.27 -10.51 -14.08
CA PRO A 24 11.80 -9.63 -13.05
C PRO A 24 13.30 -9.33 -13.28
N PRO A 25 13.80 -8.15 -12.88
CA PRO A 25 15.21 -7.80 -12.98
C PRO A 25 16.13 -8.80 -12.26
N LEU A 26 17.18 -9.27 -12.94
CA LEU A 26 18.07 -10.35 -12.47
C LEU A 26 18.82 -10.08 -11.15
N ARG A 27 18.95 -8.83 -10.72
CA ARG A 27 19.68 -8.43 -9.50
C ARG A 27 18.77 -7.88 -8.41
N ALA A 28 17.46 -8.02 -8.55
CA ALA A 28 16.50 -7.58 -7.56
C ALA A 28 16.17 -8.70 -6.58
N ASP A 29 16.30 -8.44 -5.29
CA ASP A 29 15.72 -9.28 -4.25
C ASP A 29 14.21 -8.96 -4.07
N GLY A 30 13.51 -9.77 -3.28
CA GLY A 30 12.07 -9.61 -3.06
C GLY A 30 11.66 -8.21 -2.60
N PRO A 31 12.29 -7.64 -1.55
CA PRO A 31 11.99 -6.28 -1.11
C PRO A 31 12.22 -5.22 -2.19
N MET A 32 13.32 -5.32 -2.96
CA MET A 32 13.61 -4.37 -4.03
C MET A 32 12.58 -4.48 -5.17
N LEU A 33 12.13 -5.69 -5.52
CA LEU A 33 11.06 -5.89 -6.50
C LEU A 33 9.77 -5.20 -6.07
N LEU A 34 9.36 -5.34 -4.80
CA LEU A 34 8.16 -4.70 -4.27
C LEU A 34 8.26 -3.16 -4.32
N GLU A 35 9.40 -2.60 -3.92
CA GLU A 35 9.66 -1.16 -4.04
C GLU A 35 9.55 -0.67 -5.48
N MET A 36 10.12 -1.41 -6.44
CA MET A 36 10.05 -1.05 -7.86
C MET A 36 8.61 -1.13 -8.40
N ILE A 37 7.86 -2.15 -8.00
CA ILE A 37 6.44 -2.32 -8.35
C ILE A 37 5.64 -1.11 -7.84
N LEU A 38 5.76 -0.76 -6.56
CA LEU A 38 5.02 0.35 -5.95
C LEU A 38 5.36 1.70 -6.60
N ARG A 39 6.64 1.95 -6.89
CA ARG A 39 7.08 3.18 -7.57
C ARG A 39 6.51 3.31 -8.97
N ARG A 40 6.39 2.20 -9.70
CA ARG A 40 5.93 2.21 -11.10
C ARG A 40 4.41 2.15 -11.23
N ALA A 41 3.71 1.49 -10.30
CA ALA A 41 2.26 1.52 -10.20
C ALA A 41 1.73 2.91 -9.80
N GLY A 42 2.55 3.69 -9.08
CA GLY A 42 2.16 4.98 -8.53
C GLY A 42 1.20 4.82 -7.34
N PRO A 43 1.01 5.88 -6.53
CA PRO A 43 -0.04 5.85 -5.52
C PRO A 43 -1.39 5.72 -6.22
N PRO A 44 -2.25 4.76 -5.83
CA PRO A 44 -3.61 4.77 -6.33
C PRO A 44 -4.26 6.12 -5.97
N PRO A 45 -5.15 6.65 -6.82
CA PRO A 45 -5.95 7.79 -6.39
C PRO A 45 -6.62 7.42 -5.07
N TYR A 46 -6.56 8.32 -4.08
CA TYR A 46 -7.27 8.11 -2.83
C TYR A 46 -8.77 8.12 -3.11
N GLU A 47 -9.32 6.95 -3.39
CA GLU A 47 -10.75 6.75 -3.55
C GLU A 47 -11.34 6.54 -2.16
N ARG A 48 -12.20 7.46 -1.74
CA ARG A 48 -12.97 7.27 -0.51
C ARG A 48 -13.83 6.03 -0.71
N LEU A 49 -13.69 5.05 0.18
CA LEU A 49 -14.53 3.86 0.19
C LEU A 49 -16.00 4.29 0.32
N HIS A 50 -16.74 4.19 -0.78
CA HIS A 50 -18.18 4.39 -0.80
C HIS A 50 -18.85 3.04 -0.54
N SER A 51 -19.03 2.70 0.74
CA SER A 51 -19.93 1.61 1.12
C SER A 51 -21.29 2.17 1.54
N PRO A 52 -22.42 1.60 1.08
CA PRO A 52 -23.74 1.95 1.61
C PRO A 52 -23.86 1.66 3.12
N HIS A 53 -22.94 0.88 3.69
CA HIS A 53 -22.85 0.59 5.12
C HIS A 53 -21.89 1.53 5.87
N LEU A 54 -21.04 2.28 5.17
CA LEU A 54 -20.15 3.30 5.76
C LEU A 54 -20.93 4.60 5.93
N ARG A 55 -21.65 4.73 7.06
CA ARG A 55 -22.24 6.01 7.44
C ARG A 55 -21.15 6.95 7.97
N PRO A 56 -21.22 8.27 7.73
CA PRO A 56 -20.26 9.22 8.29
C PRO A 56 -20.09 9.10 9.82
N SER A 57 -21.16 8.74 10.54
CA SER A 57 -21.16 8.53 11.99
C SER A 57 -20.36 7.31 12.47
N THR A 58 -20.02 6.39 11.57
CA THR A 58 -19.22 5.19 11.86
C THR A 58 -17.75 5.33 11.43
N ILE A 59 -17.37 6.47 10.83
CA ILE A 59 -15.99 6.76 10.44
C ILE A 59 -15.31 7.43 11.63
N ALA A 60 -14.45 6.69 12.35
CA ALA A 60 -13.57 7.28 13.35
C ALA A 60 -12.44 8.05 12.64
N GLY A 61 -12.50 9.38 12.68
CA GLY A 61 -11.37 10.25 12.33
C GLY A 61 -10.43 10.44 13.52
N PRO A 62 -9.18 10.88 13.31
CA PRO A 62 -8.34 11.33 14.42
C PRO A 62 -9.11 12.40 15.20
N ALA A 63 -9.23 12.22 16.52
CA ALA A 63 -9.91 13.17 17.39
C ALA A 63 -9.30 14.55 17.15
N GLN A 64 -10.10 15.48 16.59
CA GLN A 64 -9.62 16.85 16.45
C GLN A 64 -9.24 17.34 17.85
N PRO A 65 -8.05 17.96 18.02
CA PRO A 65 -7.74 18.62 19.28
C PRO A 65 -8.83 19.66 19.50
N THR A 66 -9.65 19.44 20.52
CA THR A 66 -10.69 20.37 20.95
C THR A 66 -10.00 21.71 21.17
N SER A 67 -10.25 22.68 20.29
CA SER A 67 -9.79 24.04 20.52
C SER A 67 -10.48 24.52 21.80
N GLY A 68 -9.69 24.64 22.87
CA GLY A 68 -10.15 25.09 24.18
C GLY A 68 -10.79 26.48 24.10
N PRO A 69 -11.59 26.87 25.11
CA PRO A 69 -12.38 28.09 25.05
C PRO A 69 -11.47 29.31 24.93
N ARG A 70 -11.77 30.19 23.96
CA ARG A 70 -11.24 31.56 23.96
C ARG A 70 -11.81 32.26 25.19
N LEU A 71 -10.93 32.56 26.15
CA LEU A 71 -11.22 33.51 27.21
C LEU A 71 -11.30 34.91 26.59
N SER A 72 -12.46 35.56 26.75
CA SER A 72 -12.69 36.98 26.48
C SER A 72 -12.07 37.85 27.54
#